data_AF-A0A7S0N2D2-F1
#
_entry.id   AF-A0A7S0N2D2-F1
#
_cell.length_a   1.000
_cell.length_b   1.000
_cell.length_c   1.000
_cell.angle_alpha   90.00
_cell.angle_beta   90.00
_cell.angle_gamma   90.00
#
_symmetry.space_group_name_H-M   'P 1'
#
loop_
_entity.id
_entity.type
_entity.pdbx_description
1 polymer ?
#
loop_
_entity_poly.entity_id
_entity_poly.type
_entity_poly.pdbx_seq_one_letter_code
_entity_poly.pdbx_strand_id
1 'polypeptide(L)'
;RVASSFRTPDEMDAWLTAKHVPSDDLAMIYMMCFYFTLTVFTTVGFGDIYAMNLPEQVFCCIMFLTAASLFGTLISQLNEIVASNHIKTKALDDTLSLYLGIKPRLDPGTVIEIWGWERFNFTKNAEKKRHTAVLEKDLPETWKL
;
A
#
# COMPACT_ATOMS: atom_id res chain seq x y z
N ARG A 1 17.59 -32.48 -30.51
CA ARG A 1 18.68 -32.68 -29.53
C ARG A 1 18.51 -31.64 -28.44
N VAL A 2 17.66 -31.94 -27.45
CA VAL A 2 17.44 -31.07 -26.29
C VAL A 2 18.36 -31.62 -25.20
N ALA A 3 19.61 -31.16 -25.19
CA ALA A 3 20.47 -31.40 -24.05
C ALA A 3 20.01 -30.43 -22.96
N SER A 4 19.12 -30.90 -22.08
CA SER A 4 18.95 -30.30 -20.76
C SER A 4 20.28 -30.51 -20.03
N SER A 5 21.21 -29.57 -20.19
CA SER A 5 22.43 -29.54 -19.39
C SER A 5 22.01 -29.20 -17.97
N PHE A 6 21.64 -30.23 -17.20
CA PHE A 6 21.63 -30.16 -15.76
C PHE A 6 23.08 -29.90 -15.34
N ARG A 7 23.43 -28.62 -15.18
CA ARG A 7 24.71 -28.20 -14.58
C ARG A 7 24.81 -28.83 -13.19
N THR A 8 25.97 -29.38 -12.87
CA THR A 8 26.19 -30.00 -11.55
C THR A 8 26.16 -28.91 -10.46
N PRO A 9 25.98 -29.27 -9.18
CA PRO A 9 25.99 -28.32 -8.06
C PRO A 9 27.26 -27.44 -8.00
N ASP A 10 28.34 -27.91 -8.61
CA ASP A 10 29.65 -27.26 -8.69
C ASP A 10 29.68 -26.17 -9.78
N GLU A 11 28.78 -26.22 -10.75
CA GLU A 11 28.52 -25.20 -11.79
C GLU A 11 27.30 -24.32 -11.43
N MET A 12 26.77 -24.44 -10.20
CA MET A 12 25.78 -23.51 -9.63
C MET A 12 26.45 -22.18 -9.28
N ASP A 13 27.04 -21.52 -10.27
CA ASP A 13 27.27 -20.10 -10.19
C ASP A 13 25.91 -19.45 -9.98
N ALA A 14 25.68 -18.97 -8.76
CA ALA A 14 24.54 -18.11 -8.49
C ALA A 14 24.51 -17.03 -9.57
N TRP A 15 23.32 -16.64 -10.01
CA TRP A 15 23.15 -15.56 -11.01
C TRP A 15 23.93 -14.26 -10.69
N LEU A 16 24.33 -14.05 -9.44
CA LEU A 16 25.26 -13.00 -9.00
C LEU A 16 26.71 -13.22 -9.51
N THR A 17 27.22 -14.45 -9.42
CA THR A 17 28.55 -14.86 -9.90
C THR A 17 28.64 -14.76 -11.42
N ALA A 18 27.54 -15.09 -12.12
CA ALA A 18 27.43 -14.98 -13.57
C ALA A 18 27.61 -13.53 -14.08
N LYS A 19 27.34 -12.51 -13.25
CA LYS A 19 27.55 -11.08 -13.56
C LYS A 19 28.93 -10.54 -13.16
N HIS A 20 29.86 -11.39 -12.73
CA HIS A 20 31.21 -10.99 -12.27
C HIS A 20 31.16 -9.96 -11.12
N VAL A 21 30.17 -10.09 -10.24
CA VAL A 21 30.11 -9.30 -9.01
C VAL A 21 31.22 -9.82 -8.10
N PRO A 22 32.18 -8.98 -7.67
CA PRO A 22 33.19 -9.40 -6.71
C PRO A 22 32.49 -9.88 -5.44
N SER A 23 32.73 -11.13 -5.05
CA SER A 23 32.17 -11.73 -3.83
C SER A 23 32.60 -11.02 -2.55
N ASP A 24 33.60 -10.14 -2.64
CA ASP A 24 34.20 -9.43 -1.51
C ASP A 24 33.43 -8.14 -1.15
N ASP A 25 32.60 -7.60 -2.04
CA ASP A 25 31.80 -6.39 -1.78
C ASP A 25 30.36 -6.73 -1.38
N LEU A 26 30.17 -6.89 -0.06
CA LEU A 26 28.87 -7.22 0.53
C LEU A 26 27.79 -6.15 0.27
N ALA A 27 28.17 -4.88 0.16
CA ALA A 27 27.23 -3.80 -0.10
C ALA A 27 26.64 -3.94 -1.51
N MET A 28 27.48 -4.26 -2.50
CA MET A 28 27.06 -4.49 -3.87
C MET A 28 26.11 -5.69 -4.00
N ILE A 29 26.41 -6.79 -3.29
CA ILE A 29 25.53 -7.98 -3.25
C ILE A 29 24.15 -7.63 -2.68
N TYR A 30 24.10 -6.91 -1.56
CA TYR A 30 22.83 -6.51 -0.95
C TYR A 30 22.01 -5.61 -1.88
N MET A 31 22.66 -4.63 -2.52
CA MET A 31 22.02 -3.73 -3.47
C MET A 31 21.47 -4.48 -4.70
N MET A 32 22.18 -5.48 -5.21
CA MET A 32 21.69 -6.31 -6.32
C MET A 32 20.52 -7.21 -5.93
N CYS A 33 20.58 -7.86 -4.76
CA CYS A 33 19.47 -8.66 -4.24
C CYS A 33 18.22 -7.81 -3.98
N PHE A 34 18.41 -6.60 -3.43
CA PHE A 34 17.33 -5.65 -3.23
C PHE A 34 16.75 -5.16 -4.56
N TYR A 35 17.59 -4.82 -5.54
CA TYR A 35 17.16 -4.44 -6.89
C TYR A 35 16.36 -5.57 -7.56
N PHE A 36 16.83 -6.81 -7.50
CA PHE A 36 16.11 -7.97 -8.05
C PHE A 36 14.75 -8.16 -7.36
N THR A 37 14.73 -8.11 -6.02
CA THR A 37 13.49 -8.25 -5.25
C THR A 37 12.50 -7.13 -5.56
N LEU A 38 13.00 -5.89 -5.69
CA LEU A 38 12.18 -4.73 -5.98
C LEU A 38 11.60 -4.79 -7.40
N THR A 39 12.37 -5.22 -8.40
CA THR A 39 11.91 -5.33 -9.79
C THR A 39 10.90 -6.46 -9.98
N VAL A 40 11.03 -7.56 -9.23
CA VAL A 40 10.03 -8.63 -9.12
C VAL A 40 8.77 -8.11 -8.43
N PHE A 41 8.93 -7.44 -7.30
CA PHE A 41 7.80 -6.91 -6.50
C PHE A 41 6.98 -5.86 -7.24
N THR A 42 7.66 -4.95 -7.95
CA THR A 42 7.02 -3.92 -8.78
C THR A 42 6.59 -4.44 -10.15
N THR A 43 6.84 -5.72 -10.45
CA THR A 43 6.52 -6.37 -11.73
C THR A 43 7.16 -5.73 -12.96
N VAL A 44 8.20 -4.91 -12.79
CA VAL A 44 8.92 -4.25 -13.89
C VAL A 44 9.70 -5.28 -14.69
N GLY A 45 10.44 -6.16 -14.00
CA GLY A 45 11.13 -7.30 -14.61
C GLY A 45 12.02 -6.97 -15.82
N PHE A 46 13.06 -6.16 -15.64
CA PHE A 46 13.99 -5.79 -16.73
C PHE A 46 14.67 -6.98 -17.42
N GLY A 47 14.75 -8.13 -16.75
CA GLY A 47 15.31 -9.37 -17.30
C GLY A 47 16.85 -9.36 -17.38
N ASP A 48 17.50 -8.36 -16.79
CA ASP A 48 18.95 -8.30 -16.67
C ASP A 48 19.47 -9.29 -15.60
N ILE A 49 18.63 -9.63 -14.62
CA ILE A 49 18.84 -10.68 -13.64
C ILE A 49 17.73 -11.72 -13.81
N TYR A 50 18.10 -12.96 -14.05
CA TYR A 50 17.16 -14.07 -14.22
C TYR A 50 17.76 -15.40 -13.79
N ALA A 51 16.89 -16.33 -13.39
CA ALA A 51 17.28 -17.69 -13.04
C ALA A 51 17.65 -18.50 -14.28
N MET A 52 18.86 -19.07 -14.29
CA MET A 52 19.31 -19.97 -15.36
C MET A 52 19.10 -21.43 -14.96
N ASN A 53 19.21 -21.73 -13.66
CA ASN A 53 19.16 -23.08 -13.15
C ASN A 53 17.74 -23.47 -12.68
N LEU A 54 17.40 -24.75 -12.77
CA LEU A 54 16.11 -25.28 -12.33
C LEU A 54 15.74 -24.94 -10.86
N PRO A 55 16.63 -25.09 -9.86
CA PRO A 55 16.32 -24.68 -8.49
C PRO A 55 16.09 -23.16 -8.34
N GLU A 56 16.85 -22.33 -9.08
CA GLU A 56 16.68 -20.88 -9.07
C GLU A 56 15.35 -20.47 -9.72
N GLN A 57 14.94 -21.17 -10.78
CA GLN A 57 13.65 -20.92 -11.45
C GLN A 57 12.49 -21.22 -10.50
N VAL A 58 12.55 -22.32 -9.76
CA VAL A 58 11.54 -22.66 -8.73
C VAL A 58 11.50 -21.58 -7.64
N PHE A 59 12.65 -21.08 -7.19
CA PHE A 59 12.72 -19.97 -6.24
C PHE A 59 12.08 -18.69 -6.80
N CYS A 60 12.38 -18.32 -8.05
CA CYS A 60 11.75 -17.18 -8.72
C CYS A 60 10.23 -17.34 -8.81
N CYS A 61 9.72 -18.54 -9.13
CA CYS A 61 8.28 -18.80 -9.14
C CYS A 61 7.63 -18.54 -7.77
N ILE A 62 8.24 -19.01 -6.69
CA ILE A 62 7.74 -18.78 -5.31
C ILE A 62 7.76 -17.28 -4.97
N MET A 63 8.82 -16.58 -5.36
CA MET A 63 8.94 -15.12 -5.19
C MET A 63 7.82 -14.38 -5.93
N PHE A 64 7.52 -14.76 -7.17
CA PHE A 64 6.41 -14.15 -7.93
C PHE A 64 5.06 -14.35 -7.25
N LEU A 65 4.78 -15.56 -6.73
CA LEU A 65 3.53 -15.84 -6.01
C LEU A 65 3.41 -15.00 -4.73
N THR A 66 4.52 -14.86 -4.00
CA THR A 66 4.58 -14.05 -2.78
C THR A 66 4.39 -12.57 -3.09
N ALA A 67 5.08 -12.07 -4.11
CA ALA A 67 4.98 -10.68 -4.57
C ALA A 67 3.55 -10.34 -5.02
N ALA A 68 2.92 -11.21 -5.81
CA ALA A 68 1.54 -11.02 -6.27
C ALA A 68 0.55 -10.98 -5.09
N SER A 69 0.72 -11.86 -4.11
CA SER A 69 -0.13 -11.89 -2.91
C SER A 69 0.02 -10.61 -2.09
N LEU A 70 1.27 -10.17 -1.86
CA LEU A 70 1.56 -8.94 -1.13
C LEU A 70 0.99 -7.72 -1.87
N PHE A 71 1.18 -7.64 -3.19
CA PHE A 71 0.63 -6.56 -4.01
C PHE A 71 -0.90 -6.49 -3.94
N GLY A 72 -1.58 -7.64 -3.99
CA GLY A 72 -3.03 -7.73 -3.80
C GLY A 72 -3.49 -7.20 -2.44
N THR A 73 -2.80 -7.57 -1.36
CA THR A 73 -3.13 -7.06 -0.01
C THR A 73 -2.90 -5.56 0.12
N LEU A 74 -1.84 -5.02 -0.49
CA LEU A 74 -1.56 -3.58 -0.48
C LEU A 74 -2.65 -2.80 -1.23
N ILE A 75 -3.08 -3.28 -2.39
CA ILE A 75 -4.20 -2.66 -3.12
C ILE A 75 -5.49 -2.69 -2.29
N SER A 76 -5.79 -3.80 -1.61
CA SER A 76 -6.97 -3.89 -0.74
C SER A 76 -6.94 -2.81 0.35
N GLN A 77 -5.82 -2.68 1.05
CA GLN A 77 -5.66 -1.67 2.11
C GLN A 77 -5.73 -0.24 1.55
N LEU A 78 -5.12 0.01 0.39
CA LEU A 78 -5.21 1.30 -0.29
C LEU A 78 -6.66 1.64 -0.66
N ASN A 79 -7.42 0.67 -1.19
CA ASN A 79 -8.83 0.84 -1.51
C ASN A 79 -9.66 1.13 -0.26
N GLU A 80 -9.39 0.46 0.86
CA GLU A 80 -10.07 0.74 2.13
C GLU A 80 -9.78 2.16 2.63
N ILE A 81 -8.52 2.61 2.58
CA ILE A 81 -8.15 3.97 2.97
C ILE A 81 -8.85 4.99 2.06
N VAL A 82 -8.81 4.77 0.75
CA VAL A 82 -9.44 5.65 -0.25
C VAL A 82 -10.96 5.68 -0.05
N ALA A 83 -11.60 4.53 0.12
CA ALA A 83 -13.03 4.43 0.41
C ALA A 83 -13.39 5.16 1.72
N SER A 84 -12.60 4.98 2.78
CA SER A 84 -12.82 5.67 4.06
C SER A 84 -12.73 7.20 3.94
N ASN A 85 -11.87 7.70 3.04
CA ASN A 85 -11.75 9.12 2.76
C ASN A 85 -12.94 9.62 1.92
N HIS A 86 -13.35 8.86 0.91
CA HIS A 86 -14.52 9.21 0.09
C HIS A 86 -15.84 9.19 0.89
N ILE A 87 -16.02 8.27 1.84
CA ILE A 87 -17.23 8.23 2.69
C ILE A 87 -17.34 9.52 3.51
N LYS A 88 -16.22 10.04 4.04
CA LYS A 88 -16.21 11.29 4.82
C LYS A 88 -16.60 12.50 3.98
N THR A 89 -16.13 12.60 2.74
CA THR A 89 -16.48 13.71 1.85
C THR A 89 -17.89 13.57 1.31
N LYS A 90 -18.31 12.36 0.93
CA LYS A 90 -19.64 12.11 0.38
C LYS A 90 -20.75 12.40 1.39
N ALA A 91 -20.57 12.04 2.66
CA ALA A 91 -21.58 12.33 3.69
C ALA A 91 -21.83 13.84 3.88
N LEU A 92 -20.77 14.65 3.74
CA LEU A 92 -20.86 16.11 3.77
C LEU A 92 -21.62 16.64 2.54
N ASP A 93 -21.26 16.15 1.36
CA ASP A 93 -21.87 16.57 0.09
C ASP A 93 -23.36 16.15 -0.01
N ASP A 94 -23.71 14.96 0.45
CA ASP A 94 -25.08 14.45 0.49
C ASP A 94 -25.96 15.29 1.44
N THR A 95 -25.41 15.68 2.59
CA THR A 95 -26.12 16.55 3.56
C THR A 95 -26.36 17.94 2.98
N LEU A 96 -25.33 18.54 2.37
CA LEU A 96 -25.43 19.86 1.78
C LEU A 96 -26.41 19.88 0.60
N SER A 97 -26.32 18.89 -0.30
CA SER A 97 -27.20 18.80 -1.45
C SER A 97 -28.67 18.64 -1.05
N LEU A 98 -28.96 17.94 0.06
CA LEU A 98 -30.31 17.88 0.63
C LEU A 98 -30.78 19.27 1.11
N TYR A 99 -29.95 19.99 1.86
CA TYR A 99 -30.29 21.33 2.35
C TYR A 99 -30.53 22.32 1.21
N LEU A 100 -29.70 22.29 0.16
CA LEU A 100 -29.86 23.14 -1.03
C LEU A 100 -31.06 22.72 -1.88
N GLY A 101 -31.36 21.43 -1.96
CA GLY A 101 -32.58 20.93 -2.61
C GLY A 101 -33.86 21.42 -1.92
N ILE A 102 -33.85 21.54 -0.60
CA ILE A 102 -34.97 22.10 0.18
C ILE A 102 -35.03 23.63 0.05
N LYS A 103 -33.88 24.31 -0.02
CA LYS A 103 -33.80 25.78 -0.18
C LYS A 103 -33.02 26.19 -1.45
N PRO A 104 -33.66 26.16 -2.63
CA PRO A 104 -32.99 26.39 -3.91
C PRO A 104 -32.65 27.86 -4.23
N ARG A 105 -32.93 28.81 -3.33
CA ARG A 105 -32.82 30.27 -3.58
C ARG A 105 -31.67 30.96 -2.85
N LEU A 106 -30.71 30.20 -2.32
CA LEU A 106 -29.56 30.77 -1.61
C LEU A 106 -28.57 31.44 -2.58
N ASP A 107 -28.02 32.58 -2.16
CA ASP A 107 -26.91 33.23 -2.84
C ASP A 107 -25.65 32.32 -2.81
N PRO A 108 -24.87 32.24 -3.90
CA PRO A 108 -23.66 31.41 -3.96
C PRO A 108 -22.64 31.68 -2.85
N GLY A 109 -22.51 32.93 -2.37
CA GLY A 109 -21.60 33.30 -1.29
C GLY A 109 -21.97 32.64 0.04
N THR A 110 -23.24 32.71 0.41
CA THR A 110 -23.79 32.05 1.61
C THR A 110 -23.59 30.52 1.55
N VAL A 111 -23.68 29.92 0.36
CA VAL A 111 -23.44 28.46 0.19
C VAL A 111 -22.00 28.08 0.51
N ILE A 112 -21.03 28.91 0.11
CA ILE A 112 -19.60 28.67 0.40
C ILE A 112 -19.34 28.77 1.91
N GLU A 113 -19.95 29.73 2.60
CA GLU A 113 -19.84 29.86 4.06
C GLU A 113 -20.43 28.65 4.80
N ILE A 114 -21.63 28.22 4.39
CA ILE A 114 -22.27 27.01 4.95
C ILE A 114 -21.39 25.79 4.71
N TRP A 115 -20.81 25.64 3.51
CA TRP A 115 -19.90 24.52 3.22
C TRP A 115 -18.65 24.55 4.10
N GLY A 116 -18.06 25.74 4.28
CA GLY A 116 -16.91 25.94 5.17
C GLY A 116 -17.24 25.59 6.63
N TRP A 117 -18.40 26.04 7.12
CA TRP A 117 -18.88 25.75 8.47
C TRP A 117 -19.19 24.26 8.68
N GLU A 118 -19.90 23.63 7.75
CA GLU A 118 -20.21 22.20 7.83
C GLU A 118 -18.95 21.36 7.82
N ARG A 119 -17.99 21.65 6.93
CA ARG A 119 -16.69 20.96 6.91
C ARG A 119 -15.96 21.10 8.25
N PHE A 120 -15.95 22.30 8.83
CA PHE A 120 -15.36 22.56 10.15
C PHE A 120 -16.08 21.83 11.29
N ASN A 121 -17.41 21.77 11.26
CA ASN A 121 -18.20 21.03 12.24
C ASN A 121 -17.92 19.53 12.15
N PHE A 122 -17.82 18.96 10.94
CA PHE A 122 -17.48 17.56 10.76
C PHE A 122 -16.09 17.22 11.30
N THR A 123 -15.08 18.08 11.08
CA THR A 123 -13.74 17.85 11.63
C THR A 123 -13.74 17.95 13.16
N LYS A 124 -14.36 18.98 13.73
CA LYS A 124 -14.52 19.16 15.18
C LYS A 124 -15.28 18.00 15.85
N ASN A 125 -16.36 17.52 15.23
CA ASN A 125 -17.13 16.39 15.75
C ASN A 125 -16.34 15.09 15.68
N ALA A 126 -15.53 14.88 14.64
CA ALA A 126 -14.64 13.73 14.56
C ALA A 126 -13.55 13.75 15.65
N GLU A 127 -12.97 14.92 15.94
CA GLU A 127 -12.04 15.11 17.05
C GLU A 127 -12.71 14.84 18.40
N LYS A 128 -13.89 15.42 18.65
CA LYS A 128 -14.63 15.22 19.90
C LYS A 128 -14.90 13.74 20.16
N LYS A 129 -15.32 12.98 19.13
CA LYS A 129 -15.50 11.52 19.22
C LYS A 129 -14.23 10.78 19.58
N ARG A 130 -13.08 11.18 19.02
CA ARG A 130 -11.77 10.60 19.36
C ARG A 130 -11.41 10.89 20.80
N HIS A 131 -11.59 12.13 21.26
CA HIS A 131 -11.32 12.50 22.65
C HIS A 131 -12.21 11.71 23.61
N THR A 132 -13.51 11.60 23.36
CA THR A 132 -14.40 10.80 24.22
C THR A 132 -14.03 9.32 24.21
N ALA A 133 -13.64 8.75 23.07
CA ALA A 133 -13.24 7.34 22.99
C ALA A 133 -11.92 7.05 23.75
N VAL A 134 -10.96 7.97 23.70
CA VAL A 134 -9.72 7.88 24.50
C VAL A 134 -10.05 8.00 25.99
N LEU A 135 -10.88 8.98 26.36
CA LEU A 135 -11.31 9.16 27.74
C LEU A 135 -12.05 7.93 28.28
N GLU A 136 -12.93 7.31 27.50
CA GLU A 136 -13.69 6.12 27.91
C GLU A 136 -12.82 4.86 28.09
N LYS A 137 -11.77 4.73 27.26
CA LYS A 137 -10.81 3.63 27.34
C LYS A 137 -9.86 3.77 28.52
N ASP A 138 -9.40 4.97 28.81
CA ASP A 138 -8.34 5.24 29.79
C ASP A 138 -8.89 5.61 31.19
N LEU A 139 -10.19 5.87 31.34
CA LEU A 139 -10.78 6.17 32.65
C LEU A 139 -10.94 4.89 33.51
N PRO A 140 -10.50 4.93 34.78
CA PRO A 140 -10.90 3.95 35.78
C PRO A 140 -12.42 3.99 36.00
N GLU A 141 -13.04 2.83 36.24
CA GLU A 141 -14.48 2.66 36.48
C GLU A 141 -15.03 3.59 37.60
N THR A 142 -14.20 4.05 38.52
CA THR A 142 -14.58 4.95 39.61
C THR A 142 -14.92 6.38 39.17
N TRP A 143 -14.50 6.79 37.98
CA TRP A 143 -14.71 8.14 37.44
C TRP A 143 -15.69 8.18 36.27
N LYS A 144 -16.22 7.03 35.85
CA LYS A 144 -17.30 6.92 34.87
C LYS A 144 -18.62 7.19 35.61
N LEU A 145 -19.11 8.43 35.53
CA LEU A 145 -20.42 8.86 36.04
C LEU A 145 -21.56 8.36 35.15
#